data_AF-A0A0C9YZA9-F1
#
_entry.id   AF-A0A0C9YZA9-F1
#
_cell.length_a   1.000
_cell.length_b   1.000
_cell.length_c   1.000
_cell.angle_alpha   90.00
_cell.angle_beta   90.00
_cell.angle_gamma   90.00
#
_symmetry.space_group_name_H-M   'P 1'
#
loop_
_entity.id
_entity.type
_entity.pdbx_description
1 polymer ?
#
loop_
_entity_poly.entity_id
_entity_poly.type
_entity_poly.pdbx_seq_one_letter_code
_entity_poly.pdbx_strand_id
1 'polypeptide(L)' 'LGQITAYASTQLGSQYHTHAFSVLIVWDTAHIIRWDWEGAIVMTPIKYDEDRTLAEFFSHYLQASLELHGIDTT' A
#
# COMPACT_ATOMS: atom_id res chain seq x y z
N LEU A 1 -11.71 9.49 18.79
CA LEU A 1 -11.12 9.13 17.49
C LEU A 1 -12.22 9.15 16.44
N GLY A 2 -12.02 9.84 15.31
CA GLY A 2 -13.01 9.94 14.24
C GLY A 2 -13.08 8.69 13.38
N GLN A 3 -14.11 8.59 12.53
CA GLN A 3 -14.35 7.44 11.65
C GLN A 3 -13.16 7.11 10.75
N ILE A 4 -12.46 8.13 10.22
CA ILE A 4 -11.27 7.95 9.38
C ILE A 4 -10.17 7.21 10.14
N THR A 5 -9.91 7.59 11.40
CA THR A 5 -8.92 6.92 12.24
C THR A 5 -9.33 5.48 12.49
N ALA A 6 -10.61 5.22 12.77
CA ALA A 6 -11.09 3.85 12.97
C ALA A 6 -10.89 2.97 11.73
N TYR A 7 -11.27 3.46 10.54
CA TYR A 7 -11.08 2.70 9.29
C TYR A 7 -9.60 2.46 8.97
N ALA A 8 -8.76 3.49 9.10
CA ALA A 8 -7.32 3.36 8.89
C ALA A 8 -6.69 2.37 9.87
N SER A 9 -7.05 2.43 11.15
CA SER A 9 -6.57 1.51 12.18
C SER A 9 -7.05 0.08 11.95
N THR A 10 -8.30 -0.14 11.53
CA THR A 10 -8.80 -1.48 11.19
C THR A 10 -8.06 -2.05 9.97
N GLN A 11 -7.87 -1.25 8.93
CA GLN A 11 -7.17 -1.69 7.73
C GLN A 11 -5.69 -2.01 7.99
N LEU A 12 -4.97 -1.13 8.69
CA LEU A 12 -3.58 -1.36 9.07
C LEU A 12 -3.43 -2.51 10.08
N GLY A 13 -4.36 -2.64 11.03
CA GLY A 13 -4.37 -3.73 12.01
C GLY A 13 -4.71 -5.10 11.40
N SER A 14 -5.46 -5.16 10.31
CA SER A 14 -5.71 -6.41 9.58
C SER A 14 -4.48 -6.94 8.82
N GLN A 15 -3.48 -6.08 8.61
CA GLN A 15 -2.20 -6.39 7.99
C GLN A 15 -1.07 -6.47 9.04
N TYR A 16 -1.40 -6.67 10.32
CA TYR A 16 -0.41 -6.81 11.37
C TYR A 16 0.38 -8.12 11.13
N HIS A 17 1.70 -8.00 10.93
CA HIS A 17 2.67 -9.01 10.44
C HIS A 17 2.89 -9.06 8.92
N THR A 18 2.17 -8.26 8.14
CA THR A 18 2.32 -8.14 6.69
C THR A 18 2.60 -6.70 6.29
N HIS A 19 3.48 -6.46 5.31
CA HIS A 19 3.76 -5.10 4.85
C HIS A 19 2.47 -4.50 4.27
N ALA A 20 1.99 -3.39 4.82
CA ALA A 20 0.80 -2.72 4.30
C ALA A 20 1.20 -1.67 3.25
N PHE A 21 0.42 -1.55 2.17
CA PHE A 21 0.62 -0.50 1.17
C PHE A 21 -0.49 0.53 1.23
N SER A 22 -0.16 1.78 0.98
CA SER A 22 -1.11 2.88 0.76
C SER A 22 -0.69 3.66 -0.48
N VAL A 23 -1.66 4.24 -1.18
CA VAL A 23 -1.39 5.12 -2.31
C VAL A 23 -1.89 6.52 -1.94
N LEU A 24 -0.98 7.49 -1.93
CA LEU A 24 -1.30 8.90 -1.70
C LEU A 24 -1.37 9.62 -3.04
N ILE A 25 -2.54 10.16 -3.38
CA ILE A 25 -2.75 10.96 -4.59
C ILE A 25 -2.62 12.44 -4.24
N VAL A 26 -1.74 13.14 -4.95
CA VAL A 26 -1.50 14.57 -4.81
C VAL A 26 -1.50 15.18 -6.21
N TRP A 27 -2.56 15.93 -6.51
CA TRP A 27 -2.77 16.54 -7.83
C TRP A 27 -2.67 15.52 -8.96
N ASP A 28 -1.62 15.58 -9.78
CA ASP A 28 -1.32 14.74 -10.94
C ASP A 28 -0.33 13.60 -10.61
N THR A 29 0.07 13.48 -9.34
CA THR A 29 1.06 12.48 -8.91
C THR A 29 0.50 11.52 -7.85
N ALA A 30 1.06 10.33 -7.82
CA ALA A 30 0.79 9.29 -6.84
C ALA A 30 2.09 8.88 -6.14
N HIS A 31 2.03 8.65 -4.84
CA HIS A 31 3.12 8.07 -4.08
C HIS A 31 2.66 6.73 -3.51
N ILE A 32 3.44 5.68 -3.76
CA ILE A 32 3.26 4.39 -3.10
C ILE A 32 3.97 4.46 -1.75
N ILE A 33 3.24 4.17 -0.68
CA ILE A 33 3.74 4.14 0.69
C ILE A 33 3.70 2.69 1.15
N ARG A 34 4.85 2.16 1.55
CA ARG A 34 4.96 0.87 2.22
C ARG A 34 5.13 1.11 3.71
N TRP A 35 4.22 0.56 4.50
CA TRP A 35 4.31 0.53 5.95
C TRP A 35 5.03 -0.74 6.39
N ASP A 36 5.99 -0.57 7.28
CA ASP A 36 6.66 -1.63 8.01
C ASP A 36 6.55 -1.36 9.52
N TRP A 37 7.20 -2.21 10.32
CA TRP A 37 7.17 -2.07 11.79
C TRP A 37 8.04 -0.92 12.30
N GLU A 38 8.99 -0.42 11.52
CA GLU A 38 9.89 0.70 11.85
C GLU A 38 9.33 2.06 11.37
N GLY A 39 8.38 2.07 10.43
CA GLY A 39 7.75 3.27 9.90
C GLY A 39 7.15 3.11 8.51
N ALA A 40 7.36 4.13 7.68
CA ALA A 40 6.80 4.22 6.33
C ALA A 40 7.88 4.59 5.33
N ILE A 41 8.00 3.79 4.26
CA ILE A 41 8.84 4.08 3.11
C ILE A 41 7.94 4.68 2.03
N VAL A 42 8.22 5.93 1.66
CA VAL A 42 7.51 6.64 0.60
C VAL A 42 8.33 6.56 -0.68
N MET A 43 7.76 5.99 -1.73
CA MET A 43 8.40 5.94 -3.05
C MET A 43 8.35 7.31 -3.74
N THR A 44 9.17 7.47 -4.76
CA THR A 44 9.20 8.67 -5.60
C THR A 44 7.84 8.95 -6.26
N PRO A 45 7.50 10.23 -6.50
CA PRO A 45 6.26 10.60 -7.18
C PRO A 45 6.14 9.94 -8.54
N ILE A 46 4.98 9.35 -8.81
CA ILE A 46 4.59 8.75 -10.08
C ILE A 46 3.54 9.65 -10.70
N LYS A 47 3.79 10.18 -11.90
CA LYS A 47 2.74 10.85 -12.68
C LYS A 47 1.82 9.80 -13.28
N TYR A 48 0.70 9.52 -12.63
CA TYR A 48 -0.10 8.33 -12.94
C TYR A 48 -0.89 8.43 -14.27
N ASP A 49 -0.93 9.60 -14.91
CA ASP A 49 -1.52 9.77 -16.25
C ASP A 49 -0.52 9.44 -17.38
N GLU A 50 0.77 9.71 -17.14
CA GLU A 50 1.87 9.47 -18.09
C GLU A 50 2.55 8.11 -17.85
N ASP A 51 2.64 7.67 -16.58
CA ASP A 51 3.45 6.54 -16.12
C ASP A 51 2.57 5.33 -15.71
N ARG A 52 2.86 4.18 -16.30
CA ARG A 52 2.16 2.92 -16.04
C ARG A 52 2.55 2.25 -14.74
N THR A 53 3.60 2.71 -14.07
CA THR A 53 4.12 2.13 -12.82
C THR A 53 3.03 1.92 -11.78
N LEU A 54 2.09 2.87 -11.63
CA LEU A 54 0.99 2.72 -10.67
C LEU A 54 0.02 1.60 -11.07
N ALA A 55 -0.34 1.51 -12.35
CA ALA A 55 -1.21 0.45 -12.85
C ALA A 55 -0.54 -0.93 -12.78
N GLU A 56 0.75 -0.99 -13.13
CA GLU A 56 1.57 -2.19 -12.99
C GLU A 56 1.69 -2.63 -11.53
N PHE A 57 1.89 -1.70 -10.60
CA PHE A 57 1.88 -2.00 -9.17
C PHE A 57 0.57 -2.66 -8.75
N PHE A 58 -0.59 -2.11 -9.11
CA PHE A 58 -1.88 -2.74 -8.79
C PHE A 58 -2.04 -4.11 -9.44
N SER A 59 -1.62 -4.29 -10.70
CA SER A 59 -1.68 -5.58 -11.38
C SER A 59 -0.83 -6.63 -10.67
N HIS A 60 0.42 -6.31 -10.33
CA HIS A 60 1.30 -7.23 -9.61
C HIS A 60 0.79 -7.50 -8.19
N TYR A 61 0.27 -6.49 -7.50
CA TYR A 61 -0.27 -6.65 -6.15
C TYR A 61 -1.49 -7.59 -6.11
N LEU A 62 -2.40 -7.49 -7.09
CA LEU A 62 -3.56 -8.38 -7.22
C LEU A 62 -3.19 -9.81 -7.61
N GLN A 63 -2.08 -9.99 -8.33
CA GLN A 63 -1.58 -11.29 -8.77
C GLN A 63 -0.59 -11.93 -7.80
N ALA A 64 -0.13 -11.19 -6.79
CA ALA A 64 0.85 -11.66 -5.82
C ALA A 64 0.28 -12.84 -5.02
N SER A 65 1.16 -13.80 -4.70
CA SER A 65 0.80 -14.95 -3.86
C SER A 65 0.52 -14.51 -2.42
N LEU A 66 -0.18 -15.36 -1.67
CA LEU A 66 -0.42 -15.17 -0.22
C LEU A 66 0.91 -14.98 0.55
N GLU A 67 1.97 -15.71 0.16
CA GLU A 67 3.32 -15.56 0.72
C GLU A 67 3.91 -14.17 0.49
N LEU A 68 3.70 -13.59 -0.71
CA LEU A 68 4.14 -12.22 -1.05
C LEU A 68 3.31 -11.15 -0.32
N HIS A 69 2.06 -11.46 0.00
CA HIS A 69 1.27 -10.67 0.93
C HIS A 69 1.71 -10.90 2.39
N GLY A 70 2.56 -11.89 2.65
CA GLY A 70 3.11 -12.28 3.95
C GLY A 70 2.12 -13.06 4.84
N ILE A 71 1.09 -13.67 4.24
CA ILE A 71 0.21 -14.62 4.91
C ILE A 71 0.90 -15.98 4.92
N ASP A 72 1.28 -16.47 6.11
CA ASP A 72 1.79 -17.82 6.28
C ASP A 72 0.65 -18.83 6.13
N THR A 73 0.76 -19.73 5.14
CA THR A 73 -0.24 -20.77 4.84
C THR A 73 0.09 -22.13 5.46
N THR A 74 1.08 -22.22 6.35
CA THR A 74 1.54 -23.48 6.97
C THR A 74 0.80 -23.85 8.24
#